data_AF-O59850-F1
#
_entry.id   AF-O59850-F1
#
_cell.length_a   1.000
_cell.length_b   1.000
_cell.length_c   1.000
_cell.angle_alpha   90.00
_cell.angle_beta   90.00
_cell.angle_gamma   90.00
#
_symmetry.space_group_name_H-M   'P 1'
#
loop_
_entity.id
_entity.type
_entity.pdbx_description
1 polymer ?
#
loop_
_entity_poly.entity_id
_entity_poly.type
_entity_poly.pdbx_seq_one_letter_code
_entity_poly.pdbx_strand_id
1 'polypeptide(L)'
;MLVSIPGAAEVIFIHRPEKPAFPAKIPRPPNAYILYRKERHQSIKAQRPDITNNEISQVLGRLWNSETREVRALYKQMADQKKAEHRRQYPDYQYRPRRPSERRRRNNASSDRSTAATTGTQQITA
;
A
#
# COMPACT_ATOMS: atom_id res chain seq x y z
N MET A 1 34.43 -30.35 16.43
CA MET A 1 33.35 -30.40 15.42
C MET A 1 32.81 -28.98 15.24
N LEU A 2 33.16 -28.33 14.15
CA LEU A 2 32.57 -27.04 13.74
C LEU A 2 31.65 -27.34 12.57
N VAL A 3 30.34 -27.27 12.80
CA VAL A 3 29.35 -27.44 11.73
C VAL A 3 29.15 -26.11 11.02
N SER A 4 29.39 -26.18 9.71
CA SER A 4 29.15 -25.17 8.69
C SER A 4 27.64 -24.88 8.57
N ILE A 5 27.24 -23.61 8.66
CA ILE A 5 25.89 -23.15 8.30
C ILE A 5 26.00 -22.44 6.94
N PRO A 6 25.53 -23.05 5.83
CA PRO A 6 25.50 -22.39 4.53
C PRO A 6 24.22 -21.56 4.37
N GLY A 7 24.33 -20.38 3.75
CA GLY A 7 23.20 -19.75 3.06
C GLY A 7 22.36 -18.78 3.88
N ALA A 8 22.97 -17.79 4.53
CA ALA A 8 22.26 -16.54 4.79
C ALA A 8 22.17 -15.79 3.46
N ALA A 9 21.06 -15.96 2.75
CA ALA A 9 20.75 -15.22 1.54
C ALA A 9 20.95 -13.73 1.82
N GLU A 10 21.91 -13.12 1.12
CA GLU A 10 22.08 -11.68 1.15
C GLU A 10 20.76 -11.03 0.78
N VAL A 11 20.18 -10.31 1.74
CA VAL A 11 19.06 -9.42 1.48
C VAL A 11 19.57 -8.30 0.59
N ILE A 12 19.55 -8.54 -0.72
CA ILE A 12 19.75 -7.49 -1.71
C ILE A 12 18.67 -6.46 -1.42
N PHE A 13 19.06 -5.38 -0.75
CA PHE A 13 18.30 -4.16 -0.70
C PHE A 13 18.24 -3.68 -2.14
N ILE A 14 17.20 -4.12 -2.86
CA ILE A 14 16.85 -3.58 -4.17
C ILE A 14 16.67 -2.09 -3.91
N HIS A 15 17.68 -1.30 -4.28
CA HIS A 15 17.56 0.14 -4.42
C HIS A 15 16.48 0.35 -5.47
N ARG A 16 15.26 0.51 -4.99
CA ARG A 16 14.12 0.90 -5.80
C ARG A 16 14.53 2.19 -6.49
N PRO A 17 14.65 2.23 -7.83
CA PRO A 17 15.07 3.45 -8.51
C PRO A 17 14.07 4.55 -8.15
N GLU A 18 14.61 5.65 -7.61
CA GLU A 18 13.86 6.85 -7.27
C GLU A 18 13.09 7.29 -8.52
N LYS A 19 11.75 7.25 -8.42
CA LYS A 19 10.89 7.71 -9.52
C LYS A 19 11.18 9.18 -9.76
N PRO A 20 11.33 9.62 -11.01
CA PRO A 20 11.64 11.02 -11.31
C PRO A 20 10.62 11.94 -10.64
N ALA A 21 11.15 12.91 -9.91
CA ALA A 21 10.43 13.84 -9.06
C ALA A 21 9.58 14.81 -9.90
N PHE A 22 8.46 14.34 -10.44
CA PHE A 22 7.30 15.22 -10.63
C PHE A 22 7.03 15.91 -9.30
N PRO A 23 6.59 17.19 -9.27
CA PRO A 23 6.29 17.88 -8.01
C PRO A 23 5.39 16.97 -7.19
N ALA A 24 5.94 16.45 -6.10
CA ALA A 24 5.38 15.30 -5.42
C ALA A 24 3.98 15.67 -4.95
N LYS A 25 2.95 15.05 -5.54
CA LYS A 25 1.57 15.30 -5.14
C LYS A 25 1.48 15.05 -3.63
N ILE A 26 1.16 16.11 -2.88
CA ILE A 26 1.01 16.02 -1.43
C ILE A 26 -0.03 14.94 -1.12
N PRO A 27 0.35 13.85 -0.41
CA PRO A 27 -0.56 12.78 -0.07
C PRO A 27 -1.59 13.28 0.94
N ARG A 28 -2.70 12.54 1.09
CA ARG A 28 -3.68 12.85 2.13
C ARG A 28 -3.10 12.53 3.51
N PRO A 29 -3.46 13.27 4.57
CA PRO A 29 -3.17 12.84 5.92
C PRO A 29 -3.87 11.49 6.20
N PRO A 30 -3.21 10.55 6.91
CA PRO A 30 -3.79 9.26 7.24
C PRO A 30 -4.94 9.41 8.23
N ASN A 31 -6.01 8.62 8.06
CA ASN A 31 -7.05 8.49 9.07
C ASN A 31 -6.69 7.39 10.10
N ALA A 32 -7.52 7.23 11.13
CA ALA A 32 -7.32 6.26 12.20
C ALA A 32 -7.11 4.82 11.68
N TYR A 33 -7.96 4.37 10.77
CA TYR A 33 -7.85 3.03 10.17
C TYR A 33 -6.58 2.86 9.33
N ILE A 34 -6.15 3.90 8.60
CA ILE A 34 -4.90 3.83 7.82
C ILE A 34 -3.68 3.69 8.74
N LEU A 35 -3.66 4.38 9.88
CA LEU A 35 -2.62 4.21 10.90
C LEU A 35 -2.63 2.79 11.47
N TYR A 36 -3.80 2.30 11.88
CA TYR A 36 -4.01 0.94 12.36
C TYR A 36 -3.54 -0.12 11.37
N ARG A 37 -3.95 0.01 10.10
CA ARG A 37 -3.58 -0.91 9.03
C ARG A 37 -2.07 -0.91 8.80
N LYS A 38 -1.41 0.25 8.86
CA LYS A 38 0.04 0.35 8.60
C LYS A 38 0.84 -0.51 9.58
N GLU A 39 0.45 -0.50 10.85
CA GLU A 39 1.12 -1.24 11.92
C GLU A 39 0.89 -2.76 11.79
N ARG A 40 -0.36 -3.18 11.55
CA ARG A 40 -0.72 -4.62 11.55
C ARG A 40 -0.51 -5.31 10.20
N HIS A 41 -0.47 -4.57 9.09
CA HIS A 41 -0.31 -5.13 7.74
C HIS A 41 0.99 -5.93 7.61
N GLN A 42 2.09 -5.40 8.13
CA GLN A 42 3.39 -6.09 8.08
C GLN A 42 3.37 -7.41 8.85
N SER A 43 2.72 -7.45 10.02
CA SER A 43 2.57 -8.67 10.81
C SER A 43 1.80 -9.76 10.05
N ILE A 44 0.67 -9.42 9.42
CA ILE A 44 -0.11 -10.38 8.63
C ILE A 44 0.67 -10.85 7.40
N LYS A 45 1.39 -9.95 6.73
CA LYS A 45 2.18 -10.29 5.55
C LYS A 45 3.39 -11.17 5.89
N ALA A 46 4.00 -10.97 7.05
CA ALA A 46 5.08 -11.82 7.54
C ALA A 46 4.58 -13.24 7.89
N GLN A 47 3.39 -13.36 8.48
CA GLN A 47 2.80 -14.66 8.82
C GLN A 47 2.30 -15.41 7.57
N ARG A 48 1.83 -14.69 6.55
CA ARG A 48 1.33 -15.26 5.30
C ARG A 48 1.90 -14.49 4.11
N PRO A 49 3.08 -14.85 3.60
CA PRO A 49 3.70 -14.13 2.47
C PRO A 49 2.86 -14.22 1.19
N ASP A 50 2.06 -15.26 1.02
CA ASP A 50 1.25 -15.49 -0.19
C ASP A 50 -0.10 -14.77 -0.18
N ILE A 51 -0.49 -14.19 0.96
CA ILE A 51 -1.79 -13.52 1.09
C ILE A 51 -1.84 -12.26 0.24
N THR A 52 -2.97 -12.05 -0.44
CA THR A 52 -3.17 -10.88 -1.28
C THR A 52 -3.46 -9.63 -0.43
N ASN A 53 -3.07 -8.46 -0.93
CA ASN A 53 -3.36 -7.19 -0.25
C ASN A 53 -4.87 -6.93 -0.08
N ASN A 54 -5.69 -7.49 -0.97
CA ASN A 54 -7.14 -7.42 -0.88
C ASN A 54 -7.63 -8.18 0.37
N GLU A 55 -7.21 -9.42 0.54
CA GLU A 55 -7.57 -10.25 1.70
C GLU A 55 -7.08 -9.64 3.01
N ILE A 56 -5.85 -9.13 3.07
CA ILE A 56 -5.35 -8.44 4.27
C ILE A 56 -6.27 -7.26 4.62
N SER A 57 -6.70 -6.50 3.61
CA SER A 57 -7.56 -5.34 3.83
C SER A 57 -8.95 -5.74 4.32
N GLN A 58 -9.47 -6.89 3.90
CA GLN A 58 -10.72 -7.44 4.41
C GLN A 58 -10.59 -7.92 5.86
N VAL A 59 -9.51 -8.66 6.18
CA VAL A 59 -9.23 -9.15 7.54
C VAL A 59 -9.07 -7.97 8.51
N LEU A 60 -8.25 -6.99 8.17
CA LEU A 60 -8.03 -5.80 9.00
C LEU A 60 -9.28 -4.92 9.13
N GLY A 61 -10.14 -4.89 8.11
CA GLY A 61 -11.44 -4.21 8.20
C GLY A 61 -12.35 -4.84 9.25
N ARG A 62 -12.42 -6.18 9.28
CA ARG A 62 -13.18 -6.92 10.32
C ARG A 62 -12.58 -6.72 11.71
N LEU A 63 -11.26 -6.79 11.81
CA LEU A 63 -10.54 -6.60 13.07
C LEU A 63 -10.77 -5.19 13.63
N TRP A 64 -10.65 -4.16 12.80
CA TRP A 64 -10.92 -2.78 13.20
C TRP A 64 -12.34 -2.54 13.71
N ASN A 65 -13.33 -3.19 13.10
CA ASN A 65 -14.72 -3.09 13.56
C ASN A 65 -14.94 -3.76 14.92
N SER A 66 -14.17 -4.82 15.21
CA SER A 66 -14.24 -5.59 16.47
C SER A 66 -13.28 -5.07 17.55
N GLU A 67 -12.44 -4.09 17.21
CA GLU A 67 -11.43 -3.53 18.09
C GLU A 67 -12.06 -2.69 19.21
N THR A 68 -11.40 -2.66 20.37
CA THR A 68 -11.93 -1.97 21.55
C THR A 68 -12.10 -0.46 21.32
N ARG A 69 -13.05 0.15 22.03
CA ARG A 69 -13.31 1.60 21.93
C ARG A 69 -12.08 2.43 22.30
N GLU A 70 -11.30 1.98 23.27
CA GLU A 70 -10.07 2.63 23.73
C GLU A 70 -9.01 2.69 22.63
N VAL A 71 -8.74 1.55 21.99
CA VAL A 71 -7.78 1.47 20.88
C VAL A 71 -8.27 2.34 19.72
N ARG A 72 -9.56 2.28 19.37
CA ARG A 72 -10.13 3.15 18.33
C ARG A 72 -10.00 4.64 18.66
N ALA A 73 -10.16 5.01 19.94
CA ALA A 73 -9.96 6.39 20.41
C ALA A 73 -8.50 6.84 20.31
N LEU A 74 -7.55 5.97 20.67
CA LEU A 74 -6.12 6.21 20.52
C LEU A 74 -5.74 6.50 19.06
N TYR A 75 -6.15 5.63 18.12
CA TYR A 75 -5.89 5.85 16.69
C TYR A 75 -6.61 7.08 16.14
N LYS A 76 -7.78 7.44 16.69
CA LYS A 76 -8.48 8.68 16.34
C LYS A 76 -7.63 9.89 16.76
N GLN A 77 -7.14 9.93 17.99
CA GLN A 77 -6.28 11.01 18.48
C GLN A 77 -5.02 11.16 17.63
N MET A 78 -4.35 10.04 17.31
CA MET A 78 -3.17 10.06 16.43
C MET A 78 -3.50 10.57 15.02
N ALA A 79 -4.65 10.20 14.46
CA ALA A 79 -5.10 10.70 13.16
C ALA A 79 -5.40 12.21 13.19
N ASP A 80 -6.02 12.69 14.26
CA ASP A 80 -6.31 14.11 14.45
C ASP A 80 -5.01 14.92 14.57
N GLN A 81 -4.01 14.41 15.29
CA GLN A 81 -2.66 14.99 15.34
C GLN A 81 -2.02 15.04 13.95
N LYS A 82 -2.03 13.95 13.19
CA LYS A 82 -1.47 13.91 11.83
C LYS A 82 -2.20 14.85 10.87
N LYS A 83 -3.51 15.01 11.03
CA LYS A 83 -4.30 15.99 10.27
C LYS A 83 -3.91 17.42 10.63
N ALA A 84 -3.70 17.72 11.91
CA ALA A 84 -3.26 19.03 12.36
C ALA A 84 -1.84 19.37 11.87
N GLU A 85 -0.90 18.42 11.99
CA GLU A 85 0.46 18.52 11.49
C GLU A 85 0.47 18.79 9.98
N HIS A 86 -0.29 18.00 9.21
CA HIS A 86 -0.41 18.18 7.76
C HIS A 86 -0.97 19.55 7.39
N ARG A 87 -1.98 20.05 8.12
CA ARG A 87 -2.56 21.38 7.86
C ARG A 87 -1.56 22.50 8.13
N ARG A 88 -0.73 22.35 9.17
CA ARG A 88 0.33 23.30 9.50
C ARG A 88 1.43 23.30 8.42
N GLN A 89 1.81 22.11 7.95
CA GLN A 89 2.86 21.94 6.95
C GLN A 89 2.41 22.36 5.54
N TYR A 90 1.13 22.14 5.23
CA TYR A 90 0.53 22.42 3.92
C TYR A 90 -0.75 23.24 4.09
N PRO A 91 -0.65 24.55 4.39
CA PRO A 91 -1.82 25.41 4.60
C PRO A 91 -2.70 25.52 3.34
N ASP A 92 -2.09 25.51 2.15
CA ASP A 92 -2.80 25.58 0.86
C ASP A 92 -3.30 24.22 0.35
N TYR A 93 -3.15 23.16 1.13
CA TYR A 93 -3.57 21.83 0.71
C TYR A 93 -5.10 21.75 0.57
N GLN A 94 -5.56 21.38 -0.63
CA GLN A 94 -6.96 21.11 -0.90
C GLN A 94 -7.15 19.72 -1.49
N TYR A 95 -8.07 18.95 -0.91
CA TYR A 95 -8.44 17.65 -1.46
C TYR A 95 -9.24 17.83 -2.76
N ARG A 96 -8.62 17.48 -3.89
CA ARG A 96 -9.24 17.47 -5.22
C ARG A 96 -9.42 16.03 -5.70
N PRO A 97 -10.58 15.39 -5.46
CA PRO A 97 -10.87 14.06 -5.98
C PRO A 97 -10.89 14.08 -7.51
N ARG A 98 -10.49 12.96 -8.13
CA ARG A 98 -10.54 12.80 -9.60
C ARG A 98 -11.99 12.63 -10.06
N ARG A 99 -12.30 13.14 -11.25
CA ARG A 99 -13.64 12.99 -11.83
C ARG A 99 -13.89 11.53 -12.24
N PRO A 100 -15.15 11.02 -12.18
CA PRO A 100 -15.45 9.64 -12.56
C PRO A 100 -15.00 9.26 -13.98
N SER A 101 -15.10 10.18 -14.95
CA SER A 101 -14.64 9.99 -16.33
C SER A 101 -13.13 9.73 -16.41
N GLU A 102 -12.32 10.48 -15.68
CA GLU A 102 -10.87 10.28 -15.59
C GLU A 102 -10.51 8.94 -14.94
N ARG A 103 -11.31 8.51 -13.95
CA ARG A 103 -11.12 7.21 -13.30
C ARG A 103 -11.39 6.05 -14.27
N ARG A 104 -12.46 6.12 -15.06
CA ARG A 104 -12.78 5.12 -16.10
C ARG A 104 -11.68 5.03 -17.16
N ARG A 105 -11.19 6.17 -17.67
CA ARG A 105 -10.08 6.21 -18.63
C ARG A 105 -8.84 5.49 -18.10
N ARG A 106 -8.51 5.67 -16.81
CA ARG A 106 -7.37 4.98 -16.20
C ARG A 106 -7.59 3.47 -16.12
N ASN A 107 -8.79 3.02 -15.76
CA ASN A 107 -9.10 1.60 -15.66
C ASN A 107 -8.95 0.91 -17.03
N ASN A 108 -9.44 1.55 -18.10
CA ASN A 108 -9.31 1.02 -19.47
C ASN A 108 -7.85 1.03 -19.93
N ALA A 109 -7.10 2.10 -19.66
CA ALA A 109 -5.67 2.16 -19.99
C ALA A 109 -4.83 1.12 -19.22
N SER A 110 -5.26 0.70 -18.02
CA SER A 110 -4.62 -0.41 -17.30
C SER A 110 -5.02 -1.78 -17.85
N SER A 111 -6.25 -1.98 -18.34
CA SER A 111 -6.65 -3.25 -18.94
C SER A 111 -5.96 -3.49 -20.29
N ASP A 112 -5.82 -2.47 -21.13
CA ASP A 112 -5.13 -2.59 -22.43
C ASP A 112 -3.64 -2.93 -22.28
N ARG A 113 -3.03 -2.50 -21.19
CA ARG A 113 -1.63 -2.81 -20.88
C ARG A 113 -1.45 -4.24 -20.34
N SER A 114 -2.49 -4.81 -19.75
CA SER A 114 -2.50 -6.19 -19.25
C SER A 114 -2.78 -7.21 -20.37
N THR A 115 -3.57 -6.84 -21.39
CA THR A 115 -3.86 -7.72 -22.53
C THR A 115 -2.70 -7.82 -23.53
N ALA A 116 -1.92 -6.75 -23.71
CA ALA A 116 -0.76 -6.77 -24.59
C ALA A 116 0.42 -7.66 -24.11
N ALA A 117 0.47 -7.99 -22.81
CA ALA A 117 1.56 -8.79 -22.23
C ALA A 117 1.36 -10.32 -22.31
N THR A 118 0.18 -10.80 -22.73
CA THR A 118 -0.13 -12.25 -22.81
C THR A 118 -0.03 -12.80 -24.24
N THR A 119 0.00 -11.95 -25.27
CA THR A 119 0.17 -12.36 -26.66
C THR A 119 1.66 -12.49 -27.02
N GLY A 120 2.34 -13.47 -26.44
CA GLY A 120 3.78 -13.64 -26.63
C GLY A 120 4.30 -15.05 -26.34
N THR A 121 3.49 -16.09 -26.51
CA THR A 121 3.99 -17.48 -26.58
C THR A 121 3.02 -18.31 -27.40
N GLN A 122 3.14 -18.23 -28.73
CA GLN A 122 2.62 -19.26 -29.63
C GLN A 122 3.60 -19.47 -30.78
N GLN A 123 4.04 -20.73 -30.89
CA GLN A 123 4.55 -21.45 -32.07
C GLN A 123 6.03 -21.35 -32.47
N ILE A 124 6.72 -22.48 -32.31
CA ILE A 124 7.42 -23.25 -33.37
C ILE A 124 7.47 -24.71 -32.85
N THR A 125 6.46 -25.54 -33.14
CA THR A 125 6.32 -26.52 -34.26
C THR A 125 7.45 -27.57 -34.37
N ALA A 126 7.03 -28.83 -34.17
CA ALA A 126 7.55 -30.14 -34.63
C ALA A 126 9.05 -30.44 -34.55
#